data_AF-A0A8C8J5B2-F1
#
_entry.id   AF-A0A8C8J5B2-F1
#
_cell.length_a   1.000
_cell.length_b   1.000
_cell.length_c   1.000
_cell.angle_alpha   90.00
_cell.angle_beta   90.00
_cell.angle_gamma   90.00
#
_symmetry.space_group_name_H-M   'P 1'
#
loop_
_entity.id
_entity.type
_entity.pdbx_description
1 polymer ?
#
loop_
_entity_poly.entity_id
_entity_poly.type
_entity_poly.pdbx_seq_one_letter_code
_entity_poly.pdbx_strand_id
1 'polypeptide(L)'
;MFYSNSWTKCLIYLIFITSGNSECPKPQVERNQNVVLTNDALLKNDFPEGSEVLFQCTNGYMKAQGSESITCTSGEWSTLELICKKKDCGVPKEMPHLTYEFDKEGTLFGASARAICDKGYQVQGSSYRQCYATGWSGRSRCEVVTCEEPIDIMNGMISEKPDKQFPEYGDVIQYSCDEGYTLIGNISIECEEDGEYSFLPECKDVNDIPLKPTTISASITTSTVPPTIQGTHHSIGEHDTNTATNVSDIPLKSTSITTSTVPPTIQVSGRHHEIGEHDINAATRNAAAKGSVIGIVIVIVILIVLFVLYFQKRKGARTAPIC
;
A
#
# COMPACT_ATOMS: atom_id res chain seq x y z
N MET A 1 -61.19 62.91 43.56
CA MET A 1 -60.08 63.45 42.74
C MET A 1 -58.80 62.73 43.15
N PHE A 2 -58.43 61.66 42.46
CA PHE A 2 -57.05 61.15 42.51
C PHE A 2 -56.52 61.25 41.09
N TYR A 3 -55.62 62.22 40.90
CA TYR A 3 -54.98 62.53 39.63
C TYR A 3 -54.07 61.34 39.29
N SER A 4 -54.53 60.44 38.41
CA SER A 4 -53.68 59.41 37.80
C SER A 4 -52.68 60.14 36.90
N ASN A 5 -51.55 60.55 37.48
CA ASN A 5 -50.48 61.24 36.77
C ASN A 5 -50.06 60.41 35.56
N SER A 6 -50.28 60.97 34.36
CA SER A 6 -49.80 60.41 33.07
C SER A 6 -48.30 60.07 33.12
N TRP A 7 -47.55 60.76 33.98
CA TRP A 7 -46.13 60.58 34.22
C TRP A 7 -45.77 59.25 34.90
N THR A 8 -46.59 58.71 35.80
CA THR A 8 -46.34 57.38 36.41
C THR A 8 -46.59 56.25 35.43
N LYS A 9 -47.54 56.41 34.49
CA LYS A 9 -47.74 55.47 33.38
C LYS A 9 -46.63 55.56 32.34
N CYS A 10 -46.11 56.76 32.05
CA CYS A 10 -44.92 56.94 31.21
C CYS A 10 -43.65 56.38 31.86
N LEU A 11 -43.43 56.54 33.17
CA LEU A 11 -42.29 55.95 33.87
C LEU A 11 -42.35 54.41 33.87
N ILE A 12 -43.53 53.82 34.06
CA ILE A 12 -43.71 52.36 33.93
C ILE A 12 -43.49 51.92 32.48
N TYR A 13 -43.98 52.64 31.47
CA TYR A 13 -43.68 52.37 30.06
C TYR A 13 -42.19 52.56 29.71
N LEU A 14 -41.50 53.55 30.29
CA LEU A 14 -40.06 53.77 30.08
C LEU A 14 -39.20 52.72 30.79
N ILE A 15 -39.65 52.18 31.93
CA ILE A 15 -39.04 51.03 32.59
C ILE A 15 -39.26 49.75 31.75
N PHE A 16 -40.42 49.60 31.08
CA PHE A 16 -40.67 48.49 30.14
C PHE A 16 -40.01 48.65 28.75
N ILE A 17 -39.48 49.82 28.40
CA ILE A 17 -38.80 50.07 27.11
C ILE A 17 -37.27 49.87 27.20
N THR A 18 -36.68 49.70 28.40
CA THR A 18 -35.21 49.67 28.57
C THR A 18 -34.57 48.32 28.86
N SER A 19 -35.30 47.21 28.75
CA SER A 19 -34.67 45.89 28.72
C SER A 19 -35.45 44.96 27.79
N GLY A 20 -35.34 45.20 26.49
CA GLY A 20 -35.35 44.05 25.59
C GLY A 20 -34.18 43.19 26.04
N ASN A 21 -34.43 42.10 26.75
CA ASN A 21 -33.42 41.07 26.96
C ASN A 21 -33.01 40.64 25.57
N SER A 22 -31.88 41.14 25.10
CA SER A 22 -31.36 40.84 23.79
C SER A 22 -30.76 39.45 23.87
N GLU A 23 -31.63 38.44 23.74
CA GLU A 23 -31.25 37.04 23.74
C GLU A 23 -30.69 36.66 22.38
N CYS A 24 -29.58 35.94 22.38
CA CYS A 24 -29.00 35.41 21.17
C CYS A 24 -29.57 34.02 20.86
N PRO A 25 -29.86 33.70 19.58
CA PRO A 25 -30.25 32.36 19.18
C PRO A 25 -29.05 31.41 19.28
N LYS A 26 -29.29 30.10 19.19
CA LYS A 26 -28.19 29.11 19.12
C LYS A 26 -27.20 29.48 18.00
N PRO A 27 -25.88 29.60 18.31
CA PRO A 27 -24.87 29.93 17.31
C PRO A 27 -24.91 28.95 16.15
N GLN A 28 -24.92 29.48 14.93
CA GLN A 28 -24.85 28.68 13.72
C GLN A 28 -23.39 28.54 13.31
N VAL A 29 -22.95 27.30 13.08
CA VAL A 29 -21.58 27.01 12.65
C VAL A 29 -21.53 26.87 11.15
N GLU A 30 -20.60 27.56 10.48
CA GLU A 30 -20.39 27.37 9.06
C GLU A 30 -19.79 25.99 8.77
N ARG A 31 -20.24 25.34 7.69
CA ARG A 31 -19.94 23.93 7.39
C ARG A 31 -18.45 23.65 7.18
N ASN A 32 -17.64 24.66 6.89
CA ASN A 32 -16.22 24.61 6.54
C ASN A 32 -15.28 24.96 7.70
N GLN A 33 -15.77 25.35 8.88
CA GLN A 33 -14.92 25.81 9.99
C GLN A 33 -14.28 24.67 10.80
N ASN A 34 -14.67 23.39 10.62
CA ASN A 34 -14.16 22.25 11.42
C ASN A 34 -14.24 22.50 12.94
N VAL A 35 -15.31 23.15 13.39
CA VAL A 35 -15.61 23.45 14.79
C VAL A 35 -16.97 22.90 15.18
N VAL A 36 -17.15 22.62 16.46
CA VAL A 36 -18.42 22.19 17.06
C VAL A 36 -18.63 22.90 18.38
N LEU A 37 -19.88 23.22 18.72
CA LEU A 37 -20.23 23.72 20.05
C LEU A 37 -20.00 22.64 21.10
N THR A 38 -19.54 23.04 22.29
CA THR A 38 -19.41 22.15 23.44
C THR A 38 -20.76 21.83 24.10
N ASN A 39 -20.83 20.67 24.76
CA ASN A 39 -22.03 20.01 25.30
C ASN A 39 -23.13 20.94 25.85
N ASP A 40 -22.83 21.78 26.83
CA ASP A 40 -23.86 22.54 27.56
C ASP A 40 -24.59 23.56 26.68
N ALA A 41 -23.95 24.04 25.61
CA ALA A 41 -24.54 24.95 24.64
C ALA A 41 -25.31 24.20 23.54
N LEU A 42 -25.07 22.90 23.33
CA LEU A 42 -25.80 22.10 22.33
C LEU A 42 -27.27 21.87 22.73
N LEU A 43 -27.56 21.86 24.03
CA LEU A 43 -28.89 21.57 24.57
C LEU A 43 -29.78 22.81 24.73
N LYS A 44 -29.23 24.01 24.48
CA LYS A 44 -29.94 25.29 24.60
C LYS A 44 -30.26 25.84 23.22
N ASN A 45 -31.38 26.56 23.13
CA ASN A 45 -31.80 27.26 21.90
C ASN A 45 -31.62 28.78 22.01
N ASP A 46 -31.74 29.33 23.22
CA ASP A 46 -31.70 30.76 23.49
C ASP A 46 -30.69 31.06 24.62
N PHE A 47 -30.00 32.19 24.50
CA PHE A 47 -28.89 32.56 25.35
C PHE A 47 -29.06 34.01 25.83
N PRO A 48 -29.12 34.29 27.15
CA PRO A 48 -29.27 35.65 27.65
C PRO A 48 -28.06 36.53 27.32
N GLU A 49 -28.27 37.85 27.34
CA GLU A 49 -27.22 38.86 27.17
C GLU A 49 -26.00 38.57 28.05
N GLY A 50 -24.80 38.67 27.49
CA GLY A 50 -23.55 38.37 28.18
C GLY A 50 -23.23 36.88 28.30
N SER A 51 -24.06 35.99 27.75
CA SER A 51 -23.72 34.56 27.66
C SER A 51 -22.43 34.35 26.85
N GLU A 52 -21.57 33.50 27.36
CA GLU A 52 -20.38 33.01 26.67
C GLU A 52 -20.57 31.53 26.32
N VAL A 53 -20.29 31.16 25.06
CA VAL A 53 -20.37 29.78 24.59
C VAL A 53 -19.05 29.36 23.97
N LEU A 54 -18.68 28.10 24.23
CA LEU A 54 -17.40 27.53 23.82
C LEU A 54 -17.57 26.63 22.59
N PHE A 55 -16.53 26.67 21.76
CA PHE A 55 -16.31 25.85 20.59
C PHE A 55 -15.07 25.00 20.80
N GLN A 56 -15.05 23.86 20.14
CA GLN A 56 -13.87 23.03 20.02
C GLN A 56 -13.71 22.58 18.56
N CYS A 57 -12.49 22.23 18.17
CA CYS A 57 -12.27 21.64 16.86
C CYS A 57 -12.98 20.30 16.72
N THR A 58 -13.42 19.97 15.51
CA THR A 58 -13.98 18.66 15.17
C THR A 58 -12.93 17.56 15.40
N ASN A 59 -13.42 16.32 15.53
CA ASN A 59 -12.54 15.17 15.71
C ASN A 59 -11.52 15.07 14.55
N GLY A 60 -10.23 14.92 14.90
CA GLY A 60 -9.13 14.92 13.92
C GLY A 60 -8.56 16.30 13.59
N TYR A 61 -9.07 17.37 14.19
CA TYR A 61 -8.56 18.73 14.07
C TYR A 61 -8.09 19.27 15.42
N MET A 62 -7.18 20.24 15.41
CA MET A 62 -6.61 20.88 16.58
C MET A 62 -6.63 22.41 16.42
N LYS A 63 -6.74 23.12 17.55
CA LYS A 63 -6.69 24.58 17.60
C LYS A 63 -5.34 25.05 17.09
N ALA A 64 -5.35 25.81 16.01
CA ALA A 64 -4.18 26.48 15.49
C ALA A 64 -4.04 27.89 16.09
N GLN A 65 -5.13 28.67 16.08
CA GLN A 65 -5.16 30.08 16.54
C GLN A 65 -6.58 30.49 16.96
N GLY A 66 -6.71 31.67 17.59
CA GLY A 66 -7.99 32.32 17.91
C GLY A 66 -8.59 31.93 19.28
N SER A 67 -9.64 32.65 19.69
CA SER A 67 -10.44 32.31 20.87
C SER A 67 -11.40 31.16 20.58
N GLU A 68 -11.63 30.30 21.57
CA GLU A 68 -12.63 29.23 21.50
C GLU A 68 -14.02 29.69 21.92
N SER A 69 -14.17 30.92 22.40
CA SER A 69 -15.44 31.45 22.86
C SER A 69 -15.97 32.59 22.01
N ILE A 70 -17.30 32.70 21.98
CA ILE A 70 -18.03 33.87 21.49
C ILE A 70 -18.99 34.33 22.58
N THR A 71 -19.24 35.64 22.60
CA THR A 71 -20.10 36.28 23.61
C THR A 71 -21.33 36.87 22.94
N CYS A 72 -22.49 36.73 23.59
CA CYS A 72 -23.74 37.35 23.19
C CYS A 72 -23.75 38.81 23.63
N THR A 73 -23.87 39.74 22.70
CA THR A 73 -23.95 41.17 22.97
C THR A 73 -25.01 41.81 22.10
N SER A 74 -25.99 42.45 22.73
CA SER A 74 -27.13 43.10 22.07
C SER A 74 -27.87 42.17 21.08
N GLY A 75 -27.95 40.87 21.40
CA GLY A 75 -28.68 39.87 20.61
C GLY A 75 -27.90 39.33 19.41
N GLU A 76 -26.64 39.74 19.24
CA GLU A 76 -25.71 39.23 18.25
C GLU A 76 -24.53 38.52 18.90
N TRP A 77 -24.01 37.48 18.23
CA TRP A 77 -22.80 36.81 18.66
C TRP A 77 -21.56 37.55 18.14
N SER A 78 -20.54 37.66 18.99
CA SER A 78 -19.21 38.05 18.53
C SER A 78 -18.67 37.08 17.48
N THR A 79 -17.77 37.55 16.62
CA THR A 79 -17.14 36.72 15.59
C THR A 79 -16.34 35.57 16.20
N LEU A 80 -16.53 34.35 15.69
CA LEU A 80 -15.70 33.21 16.07
C LEU A 80 -14.36 33.30 15.33
N GLU A 81 -13.29 33.54 16.09
CA GLU A 81 -11.92 33.62 15.55
C GLU A 81 -11.16 32.27 15.58
N LEU A 82 -11.78 31.20 16.08
CA LEU A 82 -11.16 29.88 16.20
C LEU A 82 -10.77 29.31 14.84
N ILE A 83 -9.46 29.06 14.65
CA ILE A 83 -8.93 28.41 13.45
C ILE A 83 -8.50 26.98 13.81
N CYS A 84 -9.14 25.99 13.18
CA CYS A 84 -8.83 24.58 13.36
C CYS A 84 -8.05 24.02 12.16
N LYS A 85 -6.95 23.31 12.43
CA LYS A 85 -6.14 22.61 11.42
C LYS A 85 -6.14 21.11 11.66
N LYS A 86 -5.88 20.31 10.62
CA LYS A 86 -5.74 18.86 10.76
C LYS A 86 -4.71 18.53 11.84
N LYS A 87 -5.00 17.50 12.65
CA LYS A 87 -4.02 16.95 13.59
C LYS A 87 -2.83 16.39 12.80
N ASP A 88 -1.62 16.66 13.28
CA ASP A 88 -0.42 15.99 12.81
C ASP A 88 -0.14 14.78 13.71
N CYS A 89 -0.11 13.57 13.14
CA CYS A 89 0.27 12.36 13.87
C CYS A 89 1.79 12.24 14.08
N GLY A 90 2.57 13.11 13.44
CA GLY A 90 4.03 13.07 13.40
C GLY A 90 4.56 11.92 12.55
N VAL A 91 5.86 11.90 12.30
CA VAL A 91 6.50 10.72 11.68
C VAL A 91 6.53 9.59 12.71
N PRO A 92 6.10 8.36 12.39
CA PRO A 92 6.24 7.22 13.30
C PRO A 92 7.70 7.06 13.74
N LYS A 93 7.90 6.61 14.98
CA LYS A 93 9.23 6.36 15.51
C LYS A 93 10.02 5.40 14.61
N GLU A 94 11.28 5.73 14.37
CA GLU A 94 12.24 4.87 13.66
C GLU A 94 12.33 3.50 14.32
N MET A 95 12.33 2.46 13.49
CA MET A 95 12.48 1.07 13.89
C MET A 95 13.48 0.38 12.94
N PRO A 96 14.30 -0.57 13.44
CA PRO A 96 15.24 -1.29 12.61
C PRO A 96 14.55 -1.95 11.42
N HIS A 97 15.18 -1.85 10.25
CA HIS A 97 14.74 -2.47 9.00
C HIS A 97 13.36 -2.04 8.50
N LEU A 98 12.78 -0.96 9.05
CA LEU A 98 11.43 -0.51 8.72
C LEU A 98 11.43 0.97 8.36
N THR A 99 10.97 1.25 7.15
CA THR A 99 10.70 2.61 6.66
C THR A 99 9.21 2.77 6.34
N TYR A 100 8.76 4.02 6.25
CA TYR A 100 7.38 4.34 5.89
C TYR A 100 7.34 5.22 4.64
N GLU A 101 6.58 4.79 3.64
CA GLU A 101 6.19 5.61 2.50
C GLU A 101 4.86 6.29 2.79
N PHE A 102 4.86 7.62 2.85
CA PHE A 102 3.66 8.42 3.08
C PHE A 102 2.99 8.81 1.77
N ASP A 103 1.67 8.93 1.81
CA ASP A 103 0.92 9.59 0.75
C ASP A 103 1.16 11.12 0.73
N LYS A 104 0.45 11.82 -0.15
CA LYS A 104 0.57 13.27 -0.34
C LYS A 104 0.16 14.08 0.90
N GLU A 105 -0.64 13.53 1.79
CA GLU A 105 -1.07 14.19 3.03
C GLU A 105 0.00 14.10 4.14
N GLY A 106 1.05 13.30 3.92
CA GLY A 106 2.19 13.17 4.82
C GLY A 106 1.78 12.52 6.14
N THR A 107 1.76 13.33 7.20
CA THR A 107 1.47 12.87 8.58
C THR A 107 0.17 13.45 9.14
N LEU A 108 -0.59 14.20 8.33
CA LEU A 108 -1.82 14.87 8.76
C LEU A 108 -3.00 13.89 8.89
N PHE A 109 -4.01 14.29 9.66
CA PHE A 109 -5.24 13.50 9.86
C PHE A 109 -5.84 13.04 8.53
N GLY A 110 -6.06 11.72 8.43
CA GLY A 110 -6.50 11.02 7.23
C GLY A 110 -5.39 10.43 6.37
N ALA A 111 -4.13 10.82 6.58
CA ALA A 111 -2.98 10.31 5.83
C ALA A 111 -2.76 8.81 6.03
N SER A 112 -2.21 8.16 5.01
CA SER A 112 -1.83 6.75 4.97
C SER A 112 -0.31 6.59 4.79
N ALA A 113 0.27 5.66 5.54
CA ALA A 113 1.68 5.31 5.48
C ALA A 113 1.85 3.80 5.24
N ARG A 114 2.54 3.43 4.16
CA ARG A 114 2.88 2.04 3.84
C ARG A 114 4.16 1.64 4.56
N ALA A 115 4.13 0.53 5.29
CA ALA A 115 5.31 -0.06 5.92
C ALA A 115 6.14 -0.80 4.87
N ILE A 116 7.44 -0.53 4.84
CA ILE A 116 8.39 -1.12 3.90
C ILE A 116 9.58 -1.65 4.69
N CYS A 117 9.87 -2.94 4.50
CA CYS A 117 11.02 -3.57 5.11
C CYS A 117 12.23 -3.51 4.19
N ASP A 118 13.42 -3.52 4.79
CA ASP A 118 14.66 -3.74 4.07
C ASP A 118 14.64 -5.11 3.35
N LYS A 119 15.52 -5.26 2.36
CA LYS A 119 15.69 -6.53 1.64
C LYS A 119 15.95 -7.68 2.62
N GLY A 120 15.25 -8.80 2.43
CA GLY A 120 15.37 -9.99 3.29
C GLY A 120 14.62 -9.88 4.61
N TYR A 121 13.79 -8.85 4.78
CA TYR A 121 12.87 -8.71 5.90
C TYR A 121 11.43 -8.63 5.39
N GLN A 122 10.50 -9.17 6.16
CA GLN A 122 9.09 -9.18 5.85
C GLN A 122 8.27 -8.40 6.88
N VAL A 123 7.21 -7.72 6.41
CA VAL A 123 6.32 -6.94 7.28
C VAL A 123 5.49 -7.89 8.13
N GLN A 124 5.55 -7.67 9.44
CA GLN A 124 4.70 -8.31 10.42
C GLN A 124 3.77 -7.29 11.07
N GLY A 125 2.49 -7.63 11.19
CA GLY A 125 1.44 -6.73 11.65
C GLY A 125 0.82 -5.91 10.51
N SER A 126 0.67 -4.60 10.70
CA SER A 126 -0.04 -3.74 9.76
C SER A 126 0.85 -3.31 8.58
N SER A 127 0.50 -3.69 7.35
CA SER A 127 1.21 -3.20 6.14
C SER A 127 0.94 -1.74 5.81
N TYR A 128 -0.16 -1.19 6.33
CA TYR A 128 -0.53 0.22 6.22
C TYR A 128 -0.93 0.78 7.59
N ARG A 129 -0.58 2.04 7.84
CA ARG A 129 -0.98 2.80 9.03
C ARG A 129 -1.75 4.03 8.59
N GLN A 130 -2.79 4.38 9.33
CA GLN A 130 -3.62 5.55 9.04
C GLN A 130 -3.60 6.53 10.21
N CYS A 131 -3.47 7.82 9.92
CA CYS A 131 -3.47 8.88 10.93
C CYS A 131 -4.92 9.19 11.36
N TYR A 132 -5.30 8.71 12.53
CA TYR A 132 -6.58 9.03 13.17
C TYR A 132 -6.44 10.14 14.21
N ALA A 133 -7.58 10.58 14.77
CA ALA A 133 -7.59 11.60 15.82
C ALA A 133 -6.80 11.18 17.07
N THR A 134 -6.66 9.88 17.33
CA THR A 134 -5.86 9.33 18.42
C THR A 134 -4.38 9.15 18.08
N GLY A 135 -4.00 9.23 16.80
CA GLY A 135 -2.64 8.96 16.30
C GLY A 135 -2.63 7.90 15.20
N TRP A 136 -1.44 7.41 14.87
CA TRP A 136 -1.26 6.34 13.88
C TRP A 136 -1.89 5.03 14.34
N SER A 137 -2.73 4.44 13.50
CA SER A 137 -3.29 3.11 13.70
C SER A 137 -2.25 2.01 13.52
N GLY A 138 -2.57 0.81 14.02
CA GLY A 138 -1.78 -0.39 13.79
C GLY A 138 -0.37 -0.35 14.39
N ARG A 139 0.34 -1.46 14.19
CA ARG A 139 1.76 -1.60 14.51
C ARG A 139 2.41 -2.42 13.41
N SER A 140 3.51 -1.91 12.88
CA SER A 140 4.29 -2.55 11.84
C SER A 140 5.67 -2.85 12.41
N ARG A 141 6.20 -4.04 12.14
CA ARG A 141 7.57 -4.43 12.44
C ARG A 141 8.12 -5.23 11.28
N CYS A 142 9.43 -5.24 11.12
CA CYS A 142 10.09 -6.06 10.12
C CYS A 142 10.79 -7.21 10.83
N GLU A 143 10.50 -8.43 10.40
CA GLU A 143 11.18 -9.63 10.87
C GLU A 143 12.00 -10.19 9.71
N VAL A 144 13.20 -10.69 10.01
CA VAL A 144 14.07 -11.28 8.99
C VAL A 144 13.38 -12.51 8.40
N VAL A 145 13.55 -12.72 7.10
CA VAL A 145 13.09 -13.92 6.41
C VAL A 145 13.93 -15.12 6.88
N THR A 146 13.27 -16.25 7.08
CA THR A 146 13.90 -17.50 7.52
C THR A 146 13.62 -18.60 6.52
N CYS A 147 14.63 -19.38 6.18
CA CYS A 147 14.51 -20.57 5.36
C CYS A 147 14.19 -21.81 6.21
N GLU A 148 13.68 -22.87 5.58
CA GLU A 148 13.47 -24.16 6.25
C GLU A 148 14.78 -24.78 6.73
N GLU A 149 14.70 -25.73 7.66
CA GLU A 149 15.89 -26.45 8.14
C GLU A 149 16.58 -27.16 6.96
N PRO A 150 17.87 -26.88 6.69
CA PRO A 150 18.57 -27.44 5.54
C PRO A 150 18.73 -28.96 5.71
N ILE A 151 18.59 -29.69 4.61
CA ILE A 151 18.69 -31.15 4.57
C ILE A 151 19.96 -31.61 3.84
N ASP A 152 20.40 -32.83 4.12
CA ASP A 152 21.46 -33.48 3.37
C ASP A 152 21.01 -33.76 1.91
N ILE A 153 21.99 -33.73 1.00
CA ILE A 153 21.78 -34.07 -0.42
C ILE A 153 22.06 -35.55 -0.66
N MET A 154 21.58 -36.09 -1.77
CA MET A 154 21.86 -37.49 -2.11
C MET A 154 23.36 -37.70 -2.37
N ASN A 155 23.96 -38.70 -1.71
CA ASN A 155 25.40 -39.02 -1.75
C ASN A 155 26.30 -37.86 -1.26
N GLY A 156 25.80 -37.05 -0.32
CA GLY A 156 26.54 -36.00 0.33
C GLY A 156 25.88 -35.56 1.63
N MET A 157 26.53 -34.65 2.34
CA MET A 157 26.08 -34.16 3.63
C MET A 157 26.43 -32.68 3.81
N ILE A 158 25.69 -32.02 4.71
CA ILE A 158 26.02 -30.67 5.16
C ILE A 158 27.34 -30.72 5.93
N SER A 159 28.35 -29.97 5.45
CA SER A 159 29.65 -29.86 6.10
C SER A 159 29.72 -28.68 7.08
N GLU A 160 29.06 -27.56 6.74
CA GLU A 160 29.03 -26.35 7.58
C GLU A 160 27.66 -25.68 7.50
N LYS A 161 27.12 -25.25 8.64
CA LYS A 161 25.88 -24.46 8.72
C LYS A 161 25.90 -23.53 9.93
N PRO A 162 25.10 -22.45 9.94
CA PRO A 162 24.93 -21.59 11.10
C PRO A 162 24.46 -22.37 12.34
N ASP A 163 24.82 -21.89 13.53
CA ASP A 163 24.38 -22.45 14.82
C ASP A 163 22.95 -22.02 15.17
N LYS A 164 22.01 -22.37 14.30
CA LYS A 164 20.56 -22.20 14.46
C LYS A 164 19.81 -23.25 13.65
N GLN A 165 18.58 -23.51 14.05
CA GLN A 165 17.72 -24.50 13.38
C GLN A 165 17.24 -24.00 12.01
N PHE A 166 16.78 -22.74 11.96
CA PHE A 166 16.28 -22.08 10.77
C PHE A 166 17.26 -20.98 10.35
N PRO A 167 17.97 -21.14 9.23
CA PRO A 167 18.80 -20.08 8.67
C PRO A 167 17.97 -18.84 8.33
N GLU A 168 18.58 -17.67 8.50
CA GLU A 168 18.01 -16.38 8.15
C GLU A 168 18.55 -15.92 6.80
N TYR A 169 17.87 -14.96 6.18
CA TYR A 169 18.30 -14.34 4.94
C TYR A 169 19.80 -13.99 4.92
N GLY A 170 20.50 -14.45 3.87
CA GLY A 170 21.92 -14.24 3.67
C GLY A 170 22.84 -15.25 4.37
N ASP A 171 22.31 -16.17 5.18
CA ASP A 171 23.10 -17.27 5.70
C ASP A 171 23.51 -18.26 4.62
N VAL A 172 24.69 -18.86 4.80
CA VAL A 172 25.30 -19.78 3.86
C VAL A 172 25.47 -21.16 4.49
N ILE A 173 25.10 -22.21 3.76
CA ILE A 173 25.27 -23.62 4.13
C ILE A 173 26.20 -24.28 3.10
N GLN A 174 27.21 -25.02 3.56
CA GLN A 174 28.14 -25.74 2.70
C GLN A 174 27.86 -27.24 2.72
N TYR A 175 28.13 -27.87 1.57
CA TYR A 175 27.98 -29.30 1.35
C TYR A 175 29.31 -29.97 1.02
N SER A 176 29.37 -31.26 1.34
CA SER A 176 30.43 -32.16 0.93
C SER A 176 29.82 -33.44 0.37
N CYS A 177 30.47 -34.03 -0.63
CA CYS A 177 30.02 -35.32 -1.16
C CYS A 177 30.66 -36.48 -0.41
N ASP A 178 29.95 -37.60 -0.36
CA ASP A 178 30.45 -38.85 0.18
C ASP A 178 31.65 -39.36 -0.64
N GLU A 179 32.42 -40.28 -0.05
CA GLU A 179 33.57 -40.88 -0.73
C GLU A 179 33.14 -41.57 -2.05
N GLY A 180 33.86 -41.30 -3.13
CA GLY A 180 33.53 -41.81 -4.47
C GLY A 180 32.62 -40.90 -5.30
N TYR A 181 32.16 -39.78 -4.75
CA TYR A 181 31.35 -38.78 -5.45
C TYR A 181 32.07 -37.44 -5.59
N THR A 182 31.75 -36.71 -6.65
CA THR A 182 32.25 -35.35 -6.93
C THR A 182 31.09 -34.36 -6.91
N LEU A 183 31.33 -33.22 -6.26
CA LEU A 183 30.36 -32.13 -6.19
C LEU A 183 30.27 -31.38 -7.52
N ILE A 184 29.06 -31.24 -8.03
CA ILE A 184 28.71 -30.50 -9.24
C ILE A 184 27.82 -29.32 -8.86
N GLY A 185 28.23 -28.11 -9.22
CA GLY A 185 27.52 -26.87 -8.87
C GLY A 185 28.30 -26.03 -7.86
N ASN A 186 27.60 -25.15 -7.14
CA ASN A 186 28.19 -24.37 -6.07
C ASN A 186 28.30 -25.22 -4.80
N ILE A 187 29.44 -25.17 -4.10
CA ILE A 187 29.64 -25.91 -2.85
C ILE A 187 28.69 -25.46 -1.75
N SER A 188 28.18 -24.23 -1.85
CA SER A 188 27.30 -23.63 -0.86
C SER A 188 25.97 -23.17 -1.45
N ILE A 189 24.94 -23.23 -0.61
CA ILE A 189 23.65 -22.57 -0.83
C ILE A 189 23.50 -21.38 0.12
N GLU A 190 22.72 -20.38 -0.30
CA GLU A 190 22.38 -19.19 0.49
C GLU A 190 20.86 -19.13 0.71
N CYS A 191 20.42 -18.68 1.89
CA CYS A 191 19.02 -18.39 2.17
C CYS A 191 18.59 -17.08 1.49
N GLU A 192 17.70 -17.16 0.52
CA GLU A 192 17.28 -16.03 -0.32
C GLU A 192 16.09 -15.25 0.29
N GLU A 193 15.72 -14.15 -0.37
CA GLU A 193 14.73 -13.19 0.14
C GLU A 193 13.29 -13.75 0.20
N ASP A 194 12.99 -14.77 -0.61
CA ASP A 194 11.71 -15.46 -0.63
C ASP A 194 11.60 -16.57 0.42
N GLY A 195 12.66 -16.82 1.19
CA GLY A 195 12.72 -17.89 2.18
C GLY A 195 13.07 -19.25 1.56
N GLU A 196 13.48 -19.28 0.31
CA GLU A 196 13.99 -20.45 -0.37
C GLU A 196 15.52 -20.43 -0.43
N TYR A 197 16.12 -21.61 -0.63
CA TYR A 197 17.56 -21.70 -0.86
C TYR A 197 17.90 -21.51 -2.34
N SER A 198 19.05 -20.90 -2.58
CA SER A 198 19.71 -20.94 -3.90
C SER A 198 19.94 -22.39 -4.36
N PHE A 199 20.22 -22.60 -5.65
CA PHE A 199 20.35 -23.94 -6.25
C PHE A 199 21.26 -24.90 -5.49
N LEU A 200 20.72 -26.05 -5.09
CA LEU A 200 21.43 -27.14 -4.41
C LEU A 200 22.52 -27.76 -5.32
N PRO A 201 23.68 -28.14 -4.76
CA PRO A 201 24.67 -28.94 -5.48
C PRO A 201 24.21 -30.39 -5.71
N GLU A 202 24.81 -31.04 -6.70
CA GLU A 202 24.63 -32.46 -7.00
C GLU A 202 25.93 -33.24 -6.77
N CYS A 203 25.86 -34.38 -6.08
CA CYS A 203 26.98 -35.31 -5.96
C CYS A 203 26.88 -36.42 -7.02
N LYS A 204 27.84 -36.48 -7.95
CA LYS A 204 27.89 -37.48 -9.02
C LYS A 204 29.04 -38.46 -8.83
N ASP A 205 28.78 -39.73 -9.11
CA ASP A 205 29.80 -40.78 -9.04
C ASP A 205 30.97 -40.41 -9.96
N VAL A 206 32.20 -40.51 -9.44
CA VAL A 206 33.43 -40.22 -10.18
C VAL A 206 33.54 -41.03 -11.48
N ASN A 207 32.93 -42.21 -11.53
CA ASN A 207 32.92 -43.11 -12.70
C ASN A 207 31.91 -42.68 -13.78
N ASP A 208 30.87 -41.93 -13.42
CA ASP A 208 29.83 -41.46 -14.34
C ASP A 208 30.13 -40.07 -14.93
N ILE A 209 31.22 -39.44 -14.50
CA ILE A 209 31.68 -38.17 -15.08
C ILE A 209 32.44 -38.52 -16.37
N PRO A 210 31.99 -38.06 -17.56
CA PRO A 210 32.74 -38.25 -18.78
C PRO A 210 34.09 -37.55 -18.60
N LEU A 211 35.15 -38.32 -18.44
CA LEU A 211 36.51 -37.80 -18.53
C LEU A 211 36.61 -37.11 -19.89
N LYS A 212 36.60 -35.77 -19.91
CA LYS A 212 37.03 -35.03 -21.09
C LYS A 212 38.45 -35.53 -21.36
N PRO A 213 38.75 -36.15 -22.51
CA PRO A 213 40.09 -36.67 -22.75
C PRO A 213 41.05 -35.49 -22.69
N THR A 214 41.92 -35.52 -21.68
CA THR A 214 43.11 -34.67 -21.64
C THR A 214 43.94 -35.05 -22.85
N THR A 215 44.01 -34.18 -23.85
CA THR A 215 44.93 -34.35 -24.98
C THR A 215 46.33 -34.38 -24.40
N ILE A 216 46.89 -35.59 -24.26
CA ILE A 216 48.31 -35.76 -23.97
C ILE A 216 49.02 -35.24 -25.21
N SER A 217 49.51 -33.99 -25.15
CA SER A 217 50.44 -33.44 -26.12
C SER A 217 51.73 -34.24 -26.01
N ALA A 218 51.82 -35.37 -26.73
CA ALA A 218 53.06 -36.10 -26.88
C ALA A 218 54.06 -35.19 -27.58
N SER A 219 55.04 -34.69 -26.84
CA SER A 219 56.18 -33.97 -27.40
C SER A 219 57.11 -34.99 -28.02
N ILE A 220 56.93 -35.23 -29.32
CA ILE A 220 57.87 -36.03 -30.10
C ILE A 220 59.18 -35.24 -30.20
N THR A 221 60.21 -35.66 -29.49
CA THR A 221 61.56 -35.12 -29.64
C THR A 221 62.17 -35.70 -30.92
N THR A 222 62.27 -34.90 -31.98
CA THR A 222 62.97 -35.30 -33.20
C THR A 222 64.48 -35.19 -32.99
N SER A 223 65.15 -36.34 -32.98
CA SER A 223 66.61 -36.46 -32.95
C SER A 223 67.21 -36.01 -34.29
N THR A 224 68.04 -34.98 -34.25
CA THR A 224 68.84 -34.48 -35.38
C THR A 224 70.09 -35.35 -35.55
N VAL A 225 69.97 -36.40 -36.34
CA VAL A 225 71.14 -37.05 -36.98
C VAL A 225 70.86 -37.14 -38.48
N PRO A 226 71.63 -36.45 -39.34
CA PRO A 226 71.45 -36.52 -40.78
C PRO A 226 72.08 -37.80 -41.35
N PRO A 227 71.38 -38.55 -42.22
CA PRO A 227 72.04 -39.60 -43.00
C PRO A 227 72.78 -38.96 -44.18
N THR A 228 74.08 -39.25 -44.26
CA THR A 228 74.86 -39.15 -45.50
C THR A 228 74.56 -40.41 -46.30
N ILE A 229 74.28 -40.34 -47.62
CA ILE A 229 74.86 -41.21 -48.68
C ILE A 229 74.55 -40.64 -50.09
N GLN A 230 75.66 -40.46 -50.80
CA GLN A 230 75.98 -40.48 -52.25
C GLN A 230 74.86 -40.65 -53.29
N GLY A 231 74.94 -39.81 -54.33
CA GLY A 231 74.09 -39.85 -55.51
C GLY A 231 74.59 -40.77 -56.63
N THR A 232 73.69 -40.98 -57.60
CA THR A 232 74.00 -41.47 -58.95
C THR A 232 73.03 -40.84 -59.95
N HIS A 233 73.60 -40.33 -61.04
CA HIS A 233 72.95 -39.75 -62.22
C HIS A 233 72.02 -40.74 -62.95
N HIS A 234 70.89 -40.25 -63.46
CA HIS A 234 70.44 -40.60 -64.82
C HIS A 234 69.58 -39.48 -65.41
N SER A 235 69.74 -39.23 -66.71
CA SER A 235 69.26 -38.05 -67.44
C SER A 235 68.30 -38.44 -68.57
N ILE A 236 67.54 -37.42 -69.00
CA ILE A 236 66.95 -37.17 -70.34
C ILE A 236 65.52 -37.66 -70.60
N GLY A 237 64.71 -36.71 -71.09
CA GLY A 237 63.40 -36.90 -71.71
C GLY A 237 62.72 -35.55 -72.00
N GLU A 238 63.22 -34.86 -73.02
CA GLU A 238 62.86 -33.52 -73.52
C GLU A 238 61.53 -33.51 -74.32
N HIS A 239 60.73 -32.44 -74.20
CA HIS A 239 60.07 -31.81 -75.35
C HIS A 239 59.45 -30.45 -75.00
N ASP A 240 59.94 -29.42 -75.69
CA ASP A 240 59.46 -28.04 -75.70
C ASP A 240 58.10 -27.88 -76.43
N THR A 241 57.30 -26.91 -76.02
CA THR A 241 56.95 -25.75 -76.87
C THR A 241 56.33 -24.61 -76.07
N ASN A 242 56.75 -23.39 -76.44
CA ASN A 242 56.51 -22.09 -75.84
C ASN A 242 55.05 -21.61 -75.88
N THR A 243 54.63 -20.75 -74.93
CA THR A 243 54.14 -19.37 -75.18
C THR A 243 53.93 -18.62 -73.85
N ALA A 244 54.46 -17.40 -73.79
CA ALA A 244 54.52 -16.51 -72.64
C ALA A 244 53.20 -15.75 -72.37
N THR A 245 52.92 -15.41 -71.10
CA THR A 245 52.85 -14.03 -70.55
C THR A 245 52.08 -13.96 -69.21
N ASN A 246 52.67 -13.21 -68.26
CA ASN A 246 52.11 -12.45 -67.13
C ASN A 246 51.05 -13.06 -66.18
N VAL A 247 51.21 -12.80 -64.88
CA VAL A 247 50.51 -11.72 -64.14
C VAL A 247 50.68 -11.99 -62.64
N SER A 248 51.32 -11.03 -61.97
CA SER A 248 51.35 -10.86 -60.51
C SER A 248 49.94 -10.59 -59.95
N ASP A 249 49.73 -10.96 -58.69
CA ASP A 249 48.67 -10.47 -57.80
C ASP A 249 47.28 -11.13 -57.90
N ILE A 250 46.99 -12.03 -56.96
CA ILE A 250 45.61 -12.27 -56.49
C ILE A 250 45.58 -12.23 -54.95
N PRO A 251 44.75 -11.38 -54.33
CA PRO A 251 44.73 -11.12 -52.89
C PRO A 251 43.82 -12.07 -52.10
N LEU A 252 44.06 -12.06 -50.78
CA LEU A 252 43.32 -12.77 -49.74
C LEU A 252 41.80 -12.54 -49.79
N LYS A 253 41.04 -13.63 -49.69
CA LYS A 253 39.59 -13.61 -49.40
C LYS A 253 39.38 -13.69 -47.88
N SER A 254 39.05 -12.55 -47.28
CA SER A 254 38.49 -12.46 -45.93
C SER A 254 37.03 -12.90 -45.96
N THR A 255 36.69 -13.98 -45.26
CA THR A 255 35.30 -14.38 -45.02
C THR A 255 34.90 -13.89 -43.64
N SER A 256 34.05 -12.86 -43.61
CA SER A 256 33.35 -12.34 -42.44
C SER A 256 32.33 -13.35 -41.90
N ILE A 257 32.43 -13.70 -40.62
CA ILE A 257 31.36 -14.39 -39.88
C ILE A 257 30.55 -13.32 -39.17
N THR A 258 29.31 -13.15 -39.64
CA THR A 258 28.32 -12.21 -39.12
C THR A 258 27.74 -12.75 -37.81
N THR A 259 27.77 -11.95 -36.74
CA THR A 259 27.00 -12.14 -35.52
C THR A 259 25.52 -11.93 -35.80
N SER A 260 24.69 -12.95 -35.57
CA SER A 260 23.23 -12.84 -35.60
C SER A 260 22.67 -12.86 -34.18
N THR A 261 22.11 -11.73 -33.79
CA THR A 261 21.38 -11.50 -32.53
C THR A 261 19.93 -11.92 -32.73
N VAL A 262 19.54 -13.05 -32.15
CA VAL A 262 18.12 -13.43 -32.01
C VAL A 262 17.87 -13.72 -30.52
N PRO A 263 16.99 -12.97 -29.82
CA PRO A 263 16.65 -13.26 -28.44
C PRO A 263 15.75 -14.50 -28.36
N PRO A 264 15.95 -15.41 -27.39
CA PRO A 264 15.07 -16.57 -27.22
C PRO A 264 13.71 -16.14 -26.65
N THR A 265 12.64 -16.44 -27.39
CA THR A 265 11.25 -16.33 -26.92
C THR A 265 10.96 -17.49 -25.97
N ILE A 266 10.97 -17.25 -24.67
CA ILE A 266 10.56 -18.23 -23.66
C ILE A 266 9.03 -18.35 -23.70
N GLN A 267 8.52 -19.52 -24.09
CA GLN A 267 7.11 -19.88 -23.94
C GLN A 267 6.89 -20.27 -22.46
N VAL A 268 6.41 -19.33 -21.66
CA VAL A 268 5.95 -19.61 -20.29
C VAL A 268 4.62 -20.36 -20.39
N SER A 269 4.64 -21.67 -20.12
CA SER A 269 3.42 -22.43 -19.86
C SER A 269 2.91 -22.03 -18.48
N GLY A 270 2.11 -20.97 -18.43
CA GLY A 270 1.37 -20.57 -17.24
C GLY A 270 0.32 -21.64 -16.93
N ARG A 271 0.56 -22.45 -15.91
CA ARG A 271 -0.49 -23.27 -15.32
C ARG A 271 -1.39 -22.32 -14.52
N HIS A 272 -2.42 -21.78 -15.16
CA HIS A 272 -3.49 -21.08 -14.46
C HIS A 272 -4.11 -22.05 -13.45
N HIS A 273 -3.84 -21.83 -12.16
CA HIS A 273 -4.68 -22.38 -11.13
C HIS A 273 -5.93 -21.51 -11.10
N GLU A 274 -7.01 -22.01 -11.69
CA GLU A 274 -8.36 -21.47 -11.52
C GLU A 274 -8.69 -21.46 -10.02
N ILE A 275 -8.58 -20.30 -9.40
CA ILE A 275 -9.29 -19.98 -8.17
C ILE A 275 -10.20 -18.82 -8.51
N GLY A 276 -11.48 -19.12 -8.76
CA GLY A 276 -12.48 -18.08 -8.92
C GLY A 276 -13.75 -18.49 -9.65
N GLU A 277 -14.56 -19.36 -9.06
CA GLU A 277 -16.00 -19.07 -9.02
C GLU A 277 -16.55 -19.50 -7.66
N HIS A 278 -16.30 -18.68 -6.64
CA HIS A 278 -17.15 -18.68 -5.46
C HIS A 278 -18.37 -17.84 -5.79
N ASP A 279 -19.52 -18.53 -5.90
CA ASP A 279 -20.86 -17.95 -5.96
C ASP A 279 -21.03 -16.80 -4.95
N ILE A 280 -20.97 -15.56 -5.44
CA ILE A 280 -21.42 -14.38 -4.70
C ILE A 280 -22.91 -14.14 -4.95
N ASN A 281 -23.75 -15.14 -4.65
CA ASN A 281 -25.21 -14.97 -4.62
C ASN A 281 -25.79 -15.53 -3.32
N ALA A 282 -25.32 -15.00 -2.20
CA ALA A 282 -25.96 -15.19 -0.90
C ALA A 282 -25.95 -13.90 -0.06
N ALA A 283 -26.42 -12.79 -0.63
CA ALA A 283 -26.74 -11.59 0.16
C ALA A 283 -27.86 -10.72 -0.46
N THR A 284 -28.91 -11.34 -0.99
CA THR A 284 -30.17 -10.63 -1.34
C THR A 284 -31.37 -11.33 -0.73
N ARG A 285 -31.33 -11.51 0.59
CA ARG A 285 -32.54 -11.70 1.41
C ARG A 285 -32.40 -10.87 2.68
N ASN A 286 -32.56 -9.55 2.55
CA ASN A 286 -32.99 -8.64 3.62
C ASN A 286 -33.41 -7.24 3.11
N ALA A 287 -33.67 -7.07 1.80
CA ALA A 287 -34.25 -5.85 1.25
C ALA A 287 -35.80 -5.88 1.18
N ALA A 288 -36.46 -6.88 1.76
CA ALA A 288 -37.91 -7.02 1.74
C ALA A 288 -38.63 -6.56 3.04
N ALA A 289 -37.89 -6.07 4.05
CA ALA A 289 -38.48 -5.71 5.35
C ALA A 289 -38.27 -4.24 5.78
N LYS A 290 -37.79 -3.36 4.89
CA LYS A 290 -37.67 -1.91 5.16
C LYS A 290 -38.52 -1.01 4.23
N GLY A 291 -39.43 -1.60 3.45
CA GLY A 291 -40.47 -0.87 2.72
C GLY A 291 -41.81 -0.78 3.47
N SER A 292 -41.99 -1.52 4.56
CA SER A 292 -43.31 -1.66 5.21
C SER A 292 -43.58 -0.58 6.28
N VAL A 293 -42.56 -0.11 7.00
CA VAL A 293 -42.78 0.85 8.10
C VAL A 293 -43.16 2.23 7.58
N ILE A 294 -42.53 2.70 6.49
CA ILE A 294 -42.83 4.00 5.88
C ILE A 294 -44.23 3.98 5.24
N GLY A 295 -44.60 2.87 4.59
CA GLY A 295 -45.95 2.70 4.03
C GLY A 295 -47.04 2.71 5.10
N ILE A 296 -46.82 2.05 6.23
CA ILE A 296 -47.78 2.03 7.36
C ILE A 296 -47.93 3.43 7.97
N VAL A 297 -46.85 4.18 8.15
CA VAL A 297 -46.91 5.56 8.67
C VAL A 297 -47.70 6.47 7.73
N ILE A 298 -47.48 6.37 6.42
CA ILE A 298 -48.23 7.17 5.42
C ILE A 298 -49.71 6.82 5.44
N VAL A 299 -50.08 5.53 5.50
CA VAL A 299 -51.49 5.10 5.57
C VAL A 299 -52.16 5.58 6.85
N ILE A 300 -51.47 5.52 8.00
CA ILE A 300 -52.00 6.03 9.27
C ILE A 300 -52.21 7.55 9.21
N VAL A 301 -51.27 8.31 8.65
CA VAL A 301 -51.41 9.76 8.48
C VAL A 301 -52.60 10.09 7.58
N ILE A 302 -52.78 9.37 6.47
CA ILE A 302 -53.91 9.56 5.56
C ILE A 302 -55.24 9.26 6.27
N LEU A 303 -55.33 8.18 7.06
CA LEU A 303 -56.53 7.84 7.82
C LEU A 303 -56.86 8.88 8.89
N ILE A 304 -55.85 9.43 9.58
CA ILE A 304 -56.04 10.51 10.56
C ILE A 304 -56.56 11.78 9.86
N VAL A 305 -56.00 12.15 8.71
CA VAL A 305 -56.46 13.32 7.94
C VAL A 305 -57.90 13.13 7.47
N LEU A 306 -58.24 11.95 6.93
CA LEU A 306 -59.62 11.65 6.51
C LEU A 306 -60.59 11.64 7.69
N PHE A 307 -60.18 11.14 8.85
CA PHE A 307 -60.97 11.18 10.07
C PHE A 307 -61.21 12.63 10.54
N VAL A 308 -60.16 13.47 10.58
CA VAL A 308 -60.30 14.89 10.91
C VAL A 308 -61.25 15.60 9.93
N LEU A 309 -61.10 15.37 8.63
CA LEU A 309 -62.00 15.94 7.61
C LEU A 309 -63.43 15.45 7.74
N TYR A 310 -63.64 14.16 8.07
CA TYR A 310 -64.97 13.61 8.35
C TYR A 310 -65.62 14.28 9.56
N PHE A 311 -64.86 14.52 10.64
CA PHE A 311 -65.36 15.22 11.82
C PHE A 311 -65.57 16.71 11.60
N GLN A 312 -64.73 17.38 10.80
CA GLN A 312 -64.97 18.76 10.40
C GLN A 312 -66.23 18.87 9.53
N LYS A 313 -66.46 17.91 8.62
CA LYS A 313 -67.68 17.84 7.81
C LYS A 313 -68.94 17.56 8.65
N ARG A 314 -68.84 16.76 9.73
CA ARG A 314 -69.94 16.58 10.69
C ARG A 314 -70.18 17.81 11.57
N LYS A 315 -69.12 18.54 11.95
CA LYS A 315 -69.25 19.78 12.73
C LYS A 315 -69.78 20.97 11.90
N GLY A 316 -69.60 20.94 10.59
CA GLY A 316 -70.17 21.93 9.65
C GLY A 316 -71.66 21.75 9.32
N ALA A 317 -72.36 20.76 9.88
CA ALA A 317 -73.77 20.46 9.57
C ALA A 317 -74.76 20.81 10.71
N ARG A 318 -74.34 21.55 11.74
CA ARG A 318 -75.24 22.02 12.81
C ARG A 318 -74.93 23.45 13.24
N THR A 319 -75.32 24.41 12.41
CA THR A 319 -75.80 25.74 12.82
C THR A 319 -76.41 26.42 11.60
N ALA A 320 -77.68 26.14 11.32
CA ALA A 320 -78.54 27.06 10.60
C ALA A 320 -79.27 27.91 11.66
N PRO A 321 -79.25 29.25 11.58
CA PRO A 321 -80.01 30.11 12.48
C PRO A 321 -81.50 30.07 12.13
N ILE A 322 -82.34 29.81 13.14
CA ILE A 322 -83.78 30.05 13.07
C ILE A 322 -83.97 31.54 13.40
N CYS A 323 -84.44 32.31 12.41
CA CYS A 323 -85.21 33.54 12.63
C CYS A 323 -86.68 33.19 12.81
#